data_AF-A0A239EQR9-F1
#
_entry.id   AF-A0A239EQR9-F1
#
_cell.length_a   1.000
_cell.length_b   1.000
_cell.length_c   1.000
_cell.angle_alpha   90.00
_cell.angle_beta   90.00
_cell.angle_gamma   90.00
#
_symmetry.space_group_name_H-M   'P 1'
#
loop_
_entity.id
_entity.type
_entity.pdbx_description
1 polymer ?
#
loop_
_entity_poly.entity_id
_entity_poly.type
_entity_poly.pdbx_seq_one_letter_code
_entity_poly.pdbx_strand_id
1 'polypeptide(L)'
;MENKIQYLLDKMCDKSEEEAYAYADQLAEIGTEEVVDCLIEVLNGENIDNAYLSARALSKIENNNKALEPLLEKIHDHTNKNRNGLFVQALEGFDLSDKFVDVLRIYLFGNFKSSNLAKSYLDHVEFDLSPRTIKKAEKHWSHYQNNTDQESDDYTIKKVEVETILNEIKQLFL
;
A
#
# COMPACT_ATOMS: atom_id res chain seq x y z
N MET A 1 -25.37 -11.86 -13.32
CA MET A 1 -24.54 -11.37 -12.21
C MET A 1 -23.69 -10.20 -12.70
N GLU A 2 -23.07 -10.33 -13.89
CA GLU A 2 -22.47 -9.23 -14.68
C GLU A 2 -23.27 -7.92 -14.66
N ASN A 3 -24.57 -7.95 -15.01
CA ASN A 3 -25.39 -6.72 -15.01
C ASN A 3 -25.46 -5.99 -13.66
N LYS A 4 -25.29 -6.71 -12.53
CA LYS A 4 -25.24 -6.09 -11.21
C LYS A 4 -23.86 -5.51 -10.93
N ILE A 5 -22.79 -6.27 -11.22
CA ILE A 5 -21.40 -5.82 -11.00
C ILE A 5 -21.13 -4.56 -11.82
N GLN A 6 -21.48 -4.56 -13.11
CA GLN A 6 -21.31 -3.38 -13.97
C GLN A 6 -22.10 -2.18 -13.46
N TYR A 7 -23.36 -2.37 -13.07
CA TYR A 7 -24.17 -1.29 -12.50
C TYR A 7 -23.52 -0.67 -11.25
N LEU A 8 -23.01 -1.51 -10.34
CA LEU A 8 -22.34 -1.02 -9.12
C LEU A 8 -21.02 -0.30 -9.45
N LEU A 9 -20.25 -0.78 -10.42
CA LEU A 9 -19.02 -0.12 -10.88
C LEU A 9 -19.31 1.24 -11.51
N ASP A 10 -20.31 1.32 -12.38
CA ASP A 10 -20.74 2.56 -13.02
C ASP A 10 -21.14 3.60 -11.97
N LYS A 11 -21.91 3.17 -10.96
CA LYS A 11 -22.31 4.03 -9.84
C LYS A 11 -21.15 4.44 -8.95
N MET A 12 -20.26 3.52 -8.61
CA MET A 12 -19.05 3.82 -7.84
C MET A 12 -18.14 4.84 -8.57
N CYS A 13 -18.12 4.81 -9.91
CA CYS A 13 -17.25 5.66 -10.73
C CYS A 13 -17.90 6.96 -11.22
N ASP A 14 -19.18 7.18 -10.92
CA ASP A 14 -19.93 8.38 -11.30
C ASP A 14 -19.58 9.54 -10.37
N LYS A 15 -19.04 10.63 -10.94
CA LYS A 15 -18.65 11.83 -10.20
C LYS A 15 -19.83 12.58 -9.57
N SER A 16 -21.04 12.32 -10.03
CA SER A 16 -22.27 12.91 -9.50
C SER A 16 -22.94 12.04 -8.43
N GLU A 17 -22.42 10.84 -8.18
CA GLU A 17 -22.97 9.91 -7.20
C GLU A 17 -22.50 10.24 -5.79
N GLU A 18 -23.39 10.77 -4.96
CA GLU A 18 -23.11 11.13 -3.57
C GLU A 18 -22.83 9.90 -2.71
N GLU A 19 -23.33 8.73 -3.11
CA GLU A 19 -23.21 7.47 -2.38
C GLU A 19 -22.13 6.53 -2.97
N ALA A 20 -21.15 7.04 -3.73
CA ALA A 20 -20.13 6.22 -4.40
C ALA A 20 -19.43 5.19 -3.47
N TYR A 21 -19.17 5.56 -2.20
CA TYR A 21 -18.61 4.67 -1.19
C TYR A 21 -19.52 3.48 -0.83
N ALA A 22 -20.84 3.65 -0.88
CA ALA A 22 -21.80 2.58 -0.61
C ALA A 22 -21.81 1.54 -1.74
N TYR A 23 -21.61 1.97 -2.99
CA TYR A 23 -21.45 1.06 -4.13
C TYR A 23 -20.14 0.29 -4.07
N ALA A 24 -19.04 0.94 -3.66
CA ALA A 24 -17.77 0.28 -3.37
C ALA A 24 -17.92 -0.79 -2.26
N ASP A 25 -18.70 -0.49 -1.21
CA ASP A 25 -18.96 -1.43 -0.12
C ASP A 25 -19.82 -2.61 -0.58
N GLN A 26 -20.83 -2.39 -1.41
CA GLN A 26 -21.62 -3.47 -2.02
C GLN A 26 -20.79 -4.36 -2.95
N LEU A 27 -19.83 -3.80 -3.70
CA LEU A 27 -18.88 -4.60 -4.48
C LEU A 27 -18.01 -5.46 -3.55
N ALA A 28 -17.51 -4.89 -2.46
CA ALA A 28 -16.73 -5.64 -1.48
C ALA A 28 -17.51 -6.79 -0.83
N GLU A 29 -18.79 -6.56 -0.52
CA GLU A 29 -19.70 -7.61 0.01
C GLU A 29 -19.95 -8.74 -1.01
N ILE A 30 -19.92 -8.46 -2.31
CA ILE A 30 -20.03 -9.49 -3.34
C ILE A 30 -18.74 -10.33 -3.38
N GLY A 31 -17.58 -9.69 -3.37
CA GLY A 31 -16.28 -10.33 -3.15
C GLY A 31 -15.89 -11.46 -4.11
N THR A 32 -16.55 -11.58 -5.27
CA THR A 32 -16.24 -12.63 -6.25
C THR A 32 -14.93 -12.32 -6.97
N GLU A 33 -14.30 -13.34 -7.54
CA GLU A 33 -13.08 -13.19 -8.34
C GLU A 33 -13.25 -12.17 -9.49
N GLU A 34 -14.42 -12.17 -10.13
CA GLU A 34 -14.84 -11.21 -11.16
C GLU A 34 -14.85 -9.77 -10.61
N VAL A 35 -15.39 -9.55 -9.40
CA VAL A 35 -15.37 -8.22 -8.77
C VAL A 35 -13.94 -7.77 -8.50
N VAL A 36 -13.08 -8.67 -8.02
CA VAL A 36 -11.66 -8.33 -7.77
C VAL A 36 -10.98 -7.91 -9.09
N ASP A 37 -11.23 -8.62 -10.19
CA ASP A 37 -10.66 -8.25 -11.50
C ASP A 37 -11.13 -6.87 -11.96
N CYS A 38 -12.44 -6.62 -11.93
CA CYS A 38 -12.97 -5.30 -12.33
C CYS A 38 -12.45 -4.18 -11.43
N LEU A 39 -12.32 -4.40 -10.12
CA LEU A 39 -11.74 -3.41 -9.21
C LEU A 39 -10.26 -3.16 -9.54
N ILE A 40 -9.46 -4.19 -9.86
CA ILE A 40 -8.07 -4.01 -10.30
C ILE A 40 -8.00 -3.15 -11.58
N GLU A 41 -8.92 -3.34 -12.54
CA GLU A 41 -9.00 -2.49 -13.73
C GLU A 41 -9.26 -1.03 -13.36
N VAL A 42 -10.20 -0.77 -12.44
CA VAL A 42 -10.48 0.59 -11.95
C VAL A 42 -9.27 1.19 -11.20
N LEU A 43 -8.58 0.39 -10.38
CA LEU A 43 -7.38 0.79 -9.65
C LEU A 43 -6.27 1.25 -10.61
N ASN A 44 -6.11 0.54 -11.72
CA ASN A 44 -5.11 0.85 -12.75
C ASN A 44 -5.52 1.99 -13.68
N GLY A 45 -6.78 2.45 -13.60
CA GLY A 45 -7.28 3.59 -14.37
C GLY A 45 -6.63 4.94 -14.01
N GLU A 46 -6.90 5.93 -14.85
CA GLU A 46 -6.35 7.29 -14.73
C GLU A 46 -7.04 8.15 -13.67
N ASN A 47 -8.32 7.88 -13.36
CA ASN A 47 -9.06 8.65 -12.38
C ASN A 47 -8.67 8.23 -10.95
N ILE A 48 -7.92 9.09 -10.27
CA ILE A 48 -7.40 8.84 -8.93
C ILE A 48 -8.49 8.62 -7.88
N ASP A 49 -9.62 9.32 -7.97
CA ASP A 49 -10.71 9.20 -7.01
C ASP A 49 -11.38 7.82 -7.12
N ASN A 50 -11.57 7.35 -8.36
CA ASN A 50 -12.09 6.01 -8.63
C ASN A 50 -11.10 4.93 -8.18
N ALA A 51 -9.80 5.17 -8.40
CA ALA A 51 -8.76 4.27 -7.92
C ALA A 51 -8.75 4.15 -6.39
N TYR A 52 -8.98 5.23 -5.65
CA TYR A 52 -9.11 5.18 -4.18
C TYR A 52 -10.33 4.38 -3.73
N LEU A 53 -11.48 4.57 -4.38
CA LEU A 53 -12.69 3.80 -4.10
C LEU A 53 -12.46 2.31 -4.35
N SER A 54 -11.78 1.99 -5.45
CA SER A 54 -11.40 0.62 -5.77
C SER A 54 -10.45 0.02 -4.72
N ALA A 55 -9.38 0.72 -4.36
CA ALA A 55 -8.44 0.25 -3.34
C ALA A 55 -9.13 -0.01 -1.99
N ARG A 56 -10.07 0.87 -1.59
CA ARG A 56 -10.88 0.70 -0.37
C ARG A 56 -11.84 -0.49 -0.47
N ALA A 57 -12.45 -0.74 -1.63
CA ALA A 57 -13.30 -1.91 -1.82
C ALA A 57 -12.46 -3.20 -1.76
N LEU A 58 -11.33 -3.22 -2.47
CA LEU A 58 -10.39 -4.33 -2.49
C LEU A 58 -9.93 -4.68 -1.07
N SER A 59 -9.56 -3.71 -0.24
CA SER A 59 -9.10 -3.95 1.14
C SER A 59 -10.16 -4.56 2.08
N LYS A 60 -11.43 -4.59 1.65
CA LYS A 60 -12.54 -5.21 2.39
C LYS A 60 -12.92 -6.60 1.87
N ILE A 61 -12.37 -7.02 0.73
CA ILE A 61 -12.64 -8.31 0.12
C ILE A 61 -11.68 -9.35 0.68
N GLU A 62 -12.21 -10.46 1.20
CA GLU A 62 -11.40 -11.63 1.53
C GLU A 62 -10.89 -12.32 0.24
N ASN A 63 -9.69 -12.92 0.29
CA ASN A 63 -9.06 -13.59 -0.87
C ASN A 63 -8.74 -12.65 -2.07
N ASN A 64 -8.41 -11.39 -1.77
CA ASN A 64 -8.04 -10.35 -2.73
C ASN A 64 -6.55 -10.35 -3.13
N ASN A 65 -5.77 -11.39 -2.79
CA ASN A 65 -4.30 -11.40 -2.88
C ASN A 65 -3.73 -10.92 -4.22
N LYS A 66 -4.43 -11.19 -5.34
CA LYS A 66 -4.03 -10.73 -6.68
C LYS A 66 -4.01 -9.21 -6.86
N ALA A 67 -4.69 -8.46 -5.99
CA ALA A 67 -4.74 -7.00 -6.01
C ALA A 67 -3.58 -6.32 -5.25
N LEU A 68 -2.80 -7.07 -4.47
CA LEU A 68 -1.70 -6.49 -3.69
C LEU A 68 -0.61 -5.88 -4.59
N GLU A 69 -0.17 -6.61 -5.61
CA GLU A 69 0.87 -6.11 -6.53
C GLU A 69 0.40 -4.86 -7.30
N PRO A 70 -0.79 -4.84 -7.95
CA PRO A 70 -1.34 -3.61 -8.53
C PRO A 70 -1.41 -2.43 -7.57
N LEU A 71 -1.80 -2.68 -6.30
CA LEU A 71 -1.87 -1.62 -5.28
C LEU A 71 -0.49 -1.08 -4.93
N LEU A 72 0.51 -1.95 -4.74
CA LEU A 72 1.90 -1.55 -4.49
C LEU A 72 2.50 -0.77 -5.67
N GLU A 73 2.21 -1.19 -6.91
CA GLU A 73 2.60 -0.42 -8.11
C GLU A 73 2.01 0.99 -8.09
N LYS A 74 0.72 1.13 -7.76
CA LYS A 74 0.05 2.43 -7.64
C LYS A 74 0.64 3.30 -6.52
N ILE A 75 1.01 2.69 -5.39
CA ILE A 75 1.65 3.37 -4.25
C ILE A 75 3.04 3.89 -4.64
N HIS A 76 3.82 3.09 -5.37
CA HIS A 76 5.19 3.41 -5.75
C HIS A 76 5.31 4.31 -6.98
N ASP A 77 4.21 4.53 -7.71
CA ASP A 77 4.17 5.51 -8.79
C ASP A 77 4.53 6.92 -8.28
N HIS A 78 5.59 7.48 -8.84
CA HIS A 78 6.10 8.80 -8.50
C HIS A 78 5.09 9.92 -8.76
N THR A 79 4.16 9.75 -9.72
CA THR A 79 3.09 10.71 -9.98
C THR A 79 2.12 10.82 -8.79
N ASN A 80 2.01 9.76 -7.99
CA ASN A 80 1.14 9.66 -6.82
C ASN A 80 1.87 9.95 -5.50
N LYS A 81 3.17 10.26 -5.50
CA LYS A 81 3.99 10.40 -4.27
C LYS A 81 3.36 11.31 -3.20
N ASN A 82 2.68 12.39 -3.64
CA ASN A 82 2.04 13.35 -2.73
C ASN A 82 0.60 12.97 -2.35
N ARG A 83 0.03 11.92 -2.93
CA ARG A 83 -1.38 11.52 -2.78
C ARG A 83 -1.58 10.01 -2.54
N ASN A 84 -0.52 9.24 -2.34
CA ASN A 84 -0.62 7.79 -2.20
C ASN A 84 -1.07 7.30 -0.80
N GLY A 85 -1.28 8.18 0.17
CA GLY A 85 -1.60 7.78 1.56
C GLY A 85 -2.91 7.01 1.72
N LEU A 86 -3.89 7.18 0.83
CA LEU A 86 -5.11 6.35 0.83
C LEU A 86 -4.85 4.95 0.26
N PHE A 87 -3.97 4.82 -0.73
CA PHE A 87 -3.54 3.51 -1.22
C PHE A 87 -2.74 2.76 -0.16
N VAL A 88 -1.83 3.44 0.55
CA VAL A 88 -1.07 2.84 1.65
C VAL A 88 -2.02 2.38 2.76
N GLN A 89 -3.06 3.14 3.09
CA GLN A 89 -4.06 2.75 4.08
C GLN A 89 -4.79 1.45 3.68
N ALA A 90 -5.09 1.27 2.39
CA ALA A 90 -5.75 0.08 1.89
C ALA A 90 -4.90 -1.20 2.08
N LEU A 91 -3.59 -1.10 2.32
CA LEU A 91 -2.74 -2.24 2.65
C LEU A 91 -3.17 -2.97 3.94
N GLU A 92 -3.97 -2.33 4.80
CA GLU A 92 -4.54 -2.97 6.00
C GLU A 92 -5.37 -4.23 5.70
N GLY A 93 -5.92 -4.31 4.49
CA GLY A 93 -6.73 -5.44 4.01
C GLY A 93 -5.95 -6.53 3.30
N PHE A 94 -4.62 -6.55 3.41
CA PHE A 94 -3.74 -7.49 2.70
C PHE A 94 -2.73 -8.13 3.65
N ASP A 95 -2.31 -9.35 3.31
CA ASP A 95 -1.15 -9.96 3.93
C ASP A 95 0.12 -9.29 3.40
N LEU A 96 0.89 -8.69 4.31
CA LEU A 96 2.14 -7.97 4.02
C LEU A 96 3.38 -8.74 4.46
N SER A 97 3.23 -10.00 4.93
CA SER A 97 4.32 -10.80 5.51
C SER A 97 5.56 -10.87 4.59
N ASP A 98 5.38 -10.99 3.28
CA ASP A 98 6.48 -11.03 2.31
C ASP A 98 6.89 -9.66 1.73
N LYS A 99 6.28 -8.57 2.19
CA LYS A 99 6.41 -7.20 1.64
C LYS A 99 7.24 -6.23 2.48
N PHE A 100 8.10 -6.73 3.37
CA PHE A 100 8.97 -5.90 4.22
C PHE A 100 9.71 -4.78 3.46
N VAL A 101 10.31 -5.11 2.31
CA VAL A 101 11.09 -4.13 1.53
C VAL A 101 10.21 -3.03 0.97
N ASP A 102 9.00 -3.35 0.52
CA ASP A 102 8.07 -2.36 -0.03
C ASP A 102 7.50 -1.47 1.07
N VAL A 103 7.12 -2.04 2.22
CA VAL A 103 6.70 -1.27 3.40
C VAL A 103 7.82 -0.33 3.86
N LEU A 104 9.07 -0.82 3.95
CA LEU A 104 10.22 0.03 4.29
C LEU A 104 10.43 1.15 3.27
N ARG A 105 10.27 0.89 1.97
CA ARG A 105 10.37 1.92 0.92
C ARG A 105 9.28 2.99 1.08
N ILE A 106 8.04 2.58 1.40
CA ILE A 106 6.96 3.53 1.66
C ILE A 106 7.30 4.38 2.88
N TYR A 107 7.82 3.77 3.94
CA TYR A 107 8.28 4.49 5.13
C TYR A 107 9.37 5.50 4.78
N LEU A 108 10.40 5.11 4.01
CA LEU A 108 11.52 5.99 3.69
C LEU A 108 11.12 7.15 2.75
N PHE A 109 10.35 6.88 1.69
CA PHE A 109 10.16 7.82 0.59
C PHE A 109 8.75 8.42 0.50
N GLY A 110 7.80 7.97 1.32
CA GLY A 110 6.42 8.43 1.33
C GLY A 110 6.25 9.84 1.90
N ASN A 111 5.11 10.47 1.60
CA ASN A 111 4.69 11.68 2.32
C ASN A 111 4.42 11.37 3.80
N PHE A 112 4.06 12.39 4.60
CA PHE A 112 3.80 12.22 6.03
C PHE A 112 2.80 11.10 6.36
N LYS A 113 1.64 11.07 5.66
CA LYS A 113 0.60 10.04 5.91
C LYS A 113 1.13 8.63 5.55
N SER A 114 1.72 8.49 4.38
CA SER A 114 2.24 7.22 3.88
C SER A 114 3.38 6.69 4.76
N SER A 115 4.28 7.57 5.19
CA SER A 115 5.36 7.22 6.12
C SER A 115 4.80 6.72 7.45
N ASN A 116 3.85 7.43 8.06
CA ASN A 116 3.29 7.03 9.35
C ASN A 116 2.54 5.70 9.29
N LEU A 117 1.75 5.46 8.23
CA LEU A 117 1.07 4.18 8.03
C LEU A 117 2.07 3.04 7.83
N ALA A 118 3.09 3.25 6.98
CA ALA A 118 4.13 2.25 6.76
C ALA A 118 4.92 1.96 8.03
N LYS A 119 5.18 2.95 8.89
CA LYS A 119 5.80 2.72 10.20
C LYS A 119 4.95 1.79 11.07
N SER A 120 3.63 2.01 11.11
CA SER A 120 2.71 1.15 11.85
C SER A 120 2.75 -0.30 11.32
N TYR A 121 2.82 -0.49 10.00
CA TYR A 121 2.99 -1.82 9.43
C TYR A 121 4.35 -2.44 9.78
N LEU A 122 5.45 -1.68 9.75
CA LEU A 122 6.78 -2.15 10.18
C LEU A 122 6.78 -2.64 11.64
N ASP A 123 5.97 -2.03 12.50
CA ASP A 123 5.92 -2.33 13.94
C ASP A 123 5.00 -3.49 14.31
N HIS A 124 4.03 -3.83 13.46
CA HIS A 124 2.94 -4.74 13.81
C HIS A 124 2.79 -5.95 12.89
N VAL A 125 3.34 -5.91 11.67
CA VAL A 125 3.34 -7.07 10.77
C VAL A 125 4.48 -8.00 11.13
N GLU A 126 4.18 -9.29 11.26
CA GLU A 126 5.21 -10.33 11.32
C GLU A 126 5.70 -10.62 9.90
N PHE A 127 6.93 -10.20 9.59
CA PHE A 127 7.50 -10.35 8.26
C PHE A 127 8.28 -11.65 8.08
N ASP A 128 8.10 -12.28 6.92
CA ASP A 128 8.90 -13.40 6.44
C ASP A 128 10.24 -12.89 5.89
N LEU A 129 11.24 -12.89 6.77
CA LEU A 129 12.53 -12.30 6.50
C LEU A 129 13.52 -13.34 5.94
N SER A 130 14.39 -12.88 5.04
CA SER A 130 15.50 -13.66 4.52
C SER A 130 16.76 -12.80 4.42
N PRO A 131 17.96 -13.41 4.38
CA PRO A 131 19.20 -12.65 4.14
C PRO A 131 19.16 -11.81 2.85
N ARG A 132 18.39 -12.24 1.84
CA ARG A 132 18.19 -11.48 0.60
C ARG A 132 17.31 -10.25 0.83
N THR A 133 16.25 -10.38 1.63
CA THR A 133 15.35 -9.29 2.02
C THR A 133 16.11 -8.21 2.78
N ILE A 134 16.93 -8.60 3.76
CA ILE A 134 17.77 -7.68 4.55
C ILE A 134 18.72 -6.88 3.66
N LYS A 135 19.46 -7.55 2.77
CA LYS A 135 20.39 -6.88 1.84
C LYS A 135 19.68 -5.86 0.94
N LYS A 136 18.46 -6.14 0.50
CA LYS A 136 17.65 -5.19 -0.29
C LYS A 136 17.24 -3.99 0.57
N ALA A 137 16.80 -4.22 1.79
CA ALA A 137 16.42 -3.17 2.74
C ALA A 137 17.59 -2.23 3.05
N GLU A 138 18.78 -2.77 3.33
CA GLU A 138 20.01 -2.00 3.54
C GLU A 138 20.35 -1.13 2.33
N LYS A 139 20.18 -1.66 1.10
CA LYS A 139 20.41 -0.89 -0.13
C LYS A 139 19.47 0.31 -0.23
N HIS A 140 18.19 0.14 0.10
CA HIS A 140 17.23 1.24 0.11
C HIS A 140 17.52 2.25 1.22
N TRP A 141 17.95 1.79 2.39
CA TRP A 141 18.41 2.66 3.47
C TRP A 141 19.61 3.50 3.04
N SER A 142 20.66 2.89 2.49
CA SER A 142 21.81 3.63 1.97
C SER A 142 21.43 4.60 0.85
N HIS A 143 20.47 4.25 0.00
CA HIS A 143 19.96 5.20 -1.00
C HIS A 143 19.29 6.41 -0.34
N TYR A 144 18.45 6.20 0.68
CA TYR A 144 17.82 7.28 1.43
C TYR A 144 18.86 8.20 2.08
N GLN A 145 19.85 7.64 2.78
CA GLN A 145 20.90 8.42 3.45
C GLN A 145 21.72 9.32 2.52
N ASN A 146 21.93 8.87 1.28
CA ASN A 146 22.69 9.61 0.27
C ASN A 146 21.87 10.70 -0.44
N ASN A 147 20.54 10.71 -0.28
CA ASN A 147 19.63 11.59 -1.02
C ASN A 147 18.74 12.45 -0.10
N THR A 148 19.00 12.45 1.20
CA THR A 148 18.26 13.23 2.20
C THR A 148 19.21 14.09 3.02
N ASP A 149 18.75 15.27 3.44
CA ASP A 149 19.47 16.14 4.36
C ASP A 149 19.66 15.45 5.71
N GLN A 150 20.91 15.15 6.04
CA GLN A 150 21.27 14.39 7.24
C GLN A 150 21.11 15.19 8.54
N GLU A 151 20.96 16.51 8.45
CA GLU A 151 20.71 17.37 9.60
C GLU A 151 19.21 17.60 9.85
N SER A 152 18.34 17.04 9.00
CA SER A 152 16.89 17.15 9.18
C SER A 152 16.39 16.27 10.33
N ASP A 153 15.38 16.77 11.05
CA ASP A 153 14.70 16.01 12.11
C ASP A 153 14.15 14.68 11.58
N ASP A 154 13.54 14.71 10.39
CA ASP A 154 12.97 13.53 9.74
C ASP A 154 14.02 12.45 9.44
N TYR A 155 15.20 12.85 8.95
CA TYR A 155 16.31 11.93 8.77
C TYR A 155 16.78 11.33 10.10
N THR A 156 16.94 12.15 11.12
CA THR A 156 17.45 11.72 12.43
C THR A 156 16.51 10.69 13.06
N ILE A 157 15.19 10.93 12.98
CA ILE A 157 14.17 9.98 13.45
C ILE A 157 14.25 8.68 12.65
N LYS A 158 14.16 8.75 11.32
CA LYS A 158 14.21 7.57 10.44
C LYS A 158 15.48 6.76 10.61
N LYS A 159 16.63 7.41 10.84
CA LYS A 159 17.90 6.75 11.09
C LYS A 159 17.83 5.85 12.32
N VAL A 160 17.39 6.39 13.45
CA VAL A 160 17.28 5.62 14.70
C VAL A 160 16.33 4.44 14.51
N GLU A 161 15.17 4.67 13.90
CA GLU A 161 14.15 3.63 13.72
C GLU A 161 14.61 2.53 12.76
N VAL A 162 15.12 2.89 11.59
CA VAL A 162 15.53 1.91 10.55
C VAL A 162 16.77 1.13 10.97
N GLU A 163 17.77 1.78 11.58
CA GLU A 163 18.96 1.07 12.06
C GLU A 163 18.60 0.11 13.20
N THR A 164 17.64 0.47 14.07
CA THR A 164 17.12 -0.44 15.10
C THR A 164 16.47 -1.68 14.47
N ILE A 165 15.51 -1.47 13.56
CA ILE A 165 14.82 -2.56 12.84
C ILE A 165 15.83 -3.48 12.14
N LEU A 166 16.77 -2.92 11.38
CA LEU A 166 17.74 -3.72 10.63
C LEU A 166 18.69 -4.51 11.54
N ASN A 167 19.07 -3.96 12.70
CA ASN A 167 19.93 -4.65 13.66
C ASN A 167 19.19 -5.80 14.34
N GLU A 168 17.95 -5.60 14.79
CA GLU A 168 17.12 -6.64 15.38
C GLU A 168 16.89 -7.79 14.40
N ILE A 169 16.53 -7.47 13.16
CA ILE A 169 16.32 -8.46 12.11
C ILE A 169 17.60 -9.27 11.84
N LYS A 170 18.77 -8.62 11.76
CA LYS A 170 20.04 -9.33 11.54
C LYS A 170 20.36 -10.32 12.65
N GLN A 171 20.04 -9.99 13.90
CA GLN A 171 20.27 -10.88 15.04
C GLN A 171 19.46 -12.18 14.96
N LEU A 172 18.34 -12.19 14.22
CA LEU A 172 17.56 -13.41 13.97
C LEU A 172 18.30 -14.42 13.06
N PHE A 173 19.35 -14.00 12.35
CA PHE A 173 20.10 -14.84 11.40
C PHE A 173 21.56 -15.10 11.83
N LEU A 174 21.94 -14.70 13.05
CA LEU A 174 23.25 -14.98 13.65
C LEU A 174 23.19 -16.25 14.51
#